data_AF-A0AAP2K0E0-F1
#
_entry.id   AF-A0AAP2K0E0-F1
#
_cell.length_a   1.000
_cell.length_b   1.000
_cell.length_c   1.000
_cell.angle_alpha   90.00
_cell.angle_beta   90.00
_cell.angle_gamma   90.00
#
_symmetry.space_group_name_H-M   'P 1'
#
loop_
_entity.id
_entity.type
_entity.pdbx_description
1 polymer ?
#
loop_
_entity_poly.entity_id
_entity_poly.type
_entity_poly.pdbx_seq_one_letter_code
_entity_poly.pdbx_strand_id
1 'polypeptide(L)'
;MSLPERLKPIKVSRITIKKKQELLEKITSKIDNGAIENDKELNSMISNWHDGVANICQFSDFRDYSSWISAKEFTRIAFDKWRCLSG
;
A
#
# COMPACT_ATOMS: atom_id res chain seq x y z
N MET A 1 13.68 -25.17 3.13
CA MET A 1 12.98 -24.28 4.09
C MET A 1 11.83 -23.62 3.35
N SER A 2 10.59 -23.73 3.84
CA SER A 2 9.43 -23.03 3.27
C SER A 2 9.45 -21.54 3.64
N LEU A 3 8.97 -20.68 2.74
CA LEU A 3 8.92 -19.24 2.97
C LEU A 3 7.90 -18.93 4.10
N PRO A 4 8.28 -18.13 5.12
CA PRO A 4 7.36 -17.68 6.16
C PRO A 4 6.09 -17.04 5.60
N GLU A 5 4.93 -17.31 6.22
CA GLU A 5 3.60 -16.84 5.79
C GLU A 5 3.55 -15.33 5.52
N ARG A 6 4.24 -14.53 6.34
CA ARG A 6 4.32 -13.07 6.24
C ARG A 6 5.16 -12.53 5.09
N LEU A 7 6.04 -13.35 4.52
CA LEU A 7 6.82 -13.03 3.32
C LEU A 7 6.14 -13.53 2.05
N LYS A 8 5.05 -14.29 2.16
CA LYS A 8 4.27 -14.66 0.98
C LYS A 8 3.69 -13.38 0.38
N PRO A 9 3.80 -13.20 -0.95
CA PRO A 9 3.17 -12.06 -1.61
C PRO A 9 1.69 -12.02 -1.25
N ILE A 10 1.25 -10.90 -0.67
CA ILE A 10 -0.18 -10.68 -0.46
C ILE A 10 -0.76 -10.54 -1.86
N LYS A 11 -1.46 -11.59 -2.32
CA LYS A 11 -2.12 -11.58 -3.61
C LYS A 11 -3.29 -10.61 -3.52
N VAL A 12 -3.05 -9.37 -3.94
CA VAL A 12 -4.11 -8.37 -4.01
C VAL A 12 -5.16 -8.89 -4.99
N SER A 13 -6.38 -9.10 -4.50
CA SER A 13 -7.44 -9.65 -5.34
C SER A 13 -7.78 -8.63 -6.43
N ARG A 14 -8.00 -9.08 -7.67
CA ARG A 14 -8.47 -8.21 -8.77
C ARG A 14 -9.75 -7.46 -8.40
N ILE A 15 -10.59 -8.07 -7.56
CA ILE A 15 -11.82 -7.48 -7.04
C ILE A 15 -11.50 -6.26 -6.15
N THR A 16 -10.47 -6.37 -5.30
CA THR A 16 -10.02 -5.27 -4.44
C THR A 16 -9.49 -4.10 -5.27
N ILE A 17 -8.68 -4.39 -6.31
CA ILE A 17 -8.16 -3.37 -7.23
C ILE A 17 -9.31 -2.65 -7.94
N LYS A 18 -10.27 -3.41 -8.49
CA LYS A 18 -11.43 -2.84 -9.18
C LYS A 18 -12.26 -1.94 -8.25
N LYS A 19 -12.53 -2.36 -7.02
CA LYS A 19 -13.23 -1.55 -6.01
C LYS A 19 -12.49 -0.25 -5.69
N LYS A 20 -11.15 -0.28 -5.63
CA LYS A 20 -10.33 0.91 -5.38
C LYS A 20 -10.33 1.86 -6.58
N GLN A 21 -10.34 1.32 -7.80
CA GLN A 21 -10.48 2.11 -9.02
C GLN A 21 -11.85 2.78 -9.11
N GLU A 22 -12.94 2.04 -8.85
CA GLU A 22 -14.31 2.59 -8.79
C GLU A 22 -14.44 3.68 -7.72
N LEU A 23 -13.76 3.54 -6.57
CA LEU A 23 -13.75 4.57 -5.53
C LEU A 23 -12.98 5.82 -5.97
N LEU A 24 -11.85 5.64 -6.68
CA LEU A 24 -11.05 6.74 -7.22
C LEU A 24 -11.84 7.54 -8.26
N GLU A 25 -12.53 6.86 -9.17
CA GLU A 25 -13.39 7.50 -10.19
C GLU A 25 -14.47 8.38 -9.54
N LYS A 26 -15.09 7.91 -8.44
CA LYS A 26 -16.08 8.71 -7.71
C LYS A 26 -15.47 9.92 -7.01
N ILE A 27 -14.26 9.79 -6.46
CA ILE A 27 -13.53 10.91 -5.85
C ILE A 27 -13.23 11.97 -6.92
N THR A 28 -12.68 11.56 -8.07
CA THR A 28 -12.36 12.49 -9.17
C THR A 28 -13.61 13.16 -9.71
N SER A 29 -14.69 12.41 -9.95
CA SER A 29 -15.96 13.00 -10.39
C SER A 29 -16.52 14.01 -9.39
N LYS A 30 -16.37 13.79 -8.08
CA LYS A 30 -16.80 14.79 -7.08
C LYS A 30 -15.95 16.05 -7.14
N ILE A 31 -14.63 15.91 -7.29
CA ILE A 31 -13.71 17.05 -7.42
C ILE A 31 -14.05 17.85 -8.69
N ASP A 32 -14.24 17.17 -9.83
CA ASP A 32 -14.57 17.79 -11.11
C ASP A 32 -15.91 18.53 -11.09
N ASN A 33 -16.88 18.05 -10.28
CA ASN A 33 -18.16 18.70 -10.06
C ASN A 33 -18.11 19.89 -9.08
N GLY A 34 -16.91 20.30 -8.63
CA GLY A 34 -16.71 21.48 -7.78
C GLY A 34 -16.88 21.23 -6.29
N ALA A 35 -16.58 20.02 -5.81
CA ALA A 35 -16.58 19.73 -4.37
C ALA A 35 -15.66 20.67 -3.59
N ILE A 36 -16.13 21.09 -2.42
CA ILE A 36 -15.43 22.00 -1.52
C ILE A 36 -14.43 21.19 -0.68
N GLU A 37 -13.28 21.79 -0.34
CA GLU A 37 -12.20 21.16 0.45
C GLU A 37 -12.66 20.54 1.78
N ASN A 38 -13.73 21.08 2.39
CA ASN A 38 -14.30 20.59 3.65
C ASN A 38 -15.48 19.62 3.47
N ASP A 39 -15.67 19.06 2.28
CA ASP A 39 -16.68 18.02 2.05
C ASP A 39 -16.33 16.77 2.87
N LYS A 40 -17.13 16.52 3.92
CA LYS A 40 -16.95 15.38 4.84
C LYS A 40 -17.04 14.04 4.13
N GLU A 41 -17.87 13.94 3.10
CA GLU A 41 -18.07 12.71 2.34
C GLU A 41 -16.85 12.45 1.44
N LEU A 42 -16.34 13.48 0.76
CA LEU A 42 -15.12 13.39 -0.04
C LEU A 42 -13.91 13.01 0.82
N ASN A 43 -13.74 13.66 1.98
CA ASN A 43 -12.65 13.35 2.91
C ASN A 43 -12.73 11.92 3.46
N SER A 44 -13.93 11.41 3.71
CA SER A 44 -14.15 10.01 4.09
C SER A 44 -13.79 9.05 2.95
N MET A 45 -14.17 9.37 1.71
CA MET A 45 -13.83 8.55 0.53
C MET A 45 -12.32 8.52 0.29
N ILE A 46 -11.62 9.65 0.42
CA ILE A 46 -10.17 9.74 0.30
C ILE A 46 -9.48 8.91 1.40
N SER A 47 -9.94 9.02 2.64
CA SER A 47 -9.40 8.22 3.77
C SER A 47 -9.58 6.72 3.53
N ASN A 48 -10.78 6.30 3.13
CA ASN A 48 -11.08 4.91 2.78
C ASN A 48 -10.29 4.40 1.57
N TRP A 49 -9.96 5.28 0.62
CA TRP A 49 -9.08 4.95 -0.49
C TRP A 49 -7.65 4.73 0.01
N HIS A 50 -7.14 5.62 0.85
CA HIS A 50 -5.80 5.57 1.43
C HIS A 50 -5.54 4.35 2.30
N ASP A 51 -6.48 3.94 3.16
CA ASP A 51 -6.32 2.82 4.11
C ASP A 51 -5.95 1.48 3.46
N GLY A 52 -6.21 1.31 2.15
CA GLY A 52 -5.83 0.10 1.42
C GLY A 52 -4.59 0.23 0.54
N VAL A 53 -4.11 1.46 0.31
CA VAL A 53 -2.91 1.74 -0.51
C VAL A 53 -1.69 1.97 0.40
N ALA A 54 -1.93 2.49 1.61
CA ALA A 54 -0.91 2.76 2.61
C ALA A 54 -0.45 1.51 3.38
N ASN A 55 -0.31 0.36 2.71
CA ASN A 55 0.50 -0.73 3.27
C ASN A 55 1.98 -0.40 3.04
N ILE A 56 2.41 0.66 3.73
CA ILE A 56 3.79 1.09 3.84
C ILE A 56 4.52 -0.06 4.52
N CYS A 57 5.59 -0.57 3.92
CA CYS A 57 6.42 -1.64 4.49
C CYS A 57 6.57 -1.42 6.01
N GLN A 58 5.95 -2.28 6.81
CA GLN A 58 5.95 -2.14 8.25
C GLN A 58 7.27 -2.69 8.79
N PHE A 59 7.73 -2.21 9.94
CA PHE A 59 8.94 -2.75 10.58
C PHE A 59 8.86 -4.28 10.78
N SER A 60 7.66 -4.84 10.94
CA SER A 60 7.39 -6.29 10.94
C SER A 60 7.85 -7.01 9.68
N ASP A 61 7.84 -6.37 8.52
CA ASP A 61 8.27 -6.94 7.24
C ASP A 61 9.80 -7.13 7.15
N PHE A 62 10.53 -6.60 8.15
CA PHE A 62 11.97 -6.66 8.29
C PHE A 62 12.44 -7.53 9.47
N ARG A 63 11.53 -8.13 10.24
CA ARG A 63 11.90 -8.95 11.41
C ARG A 63 12.47 -10.31 11.05
N ASP A 64 12.52 -10.64 9.77
CA ASP A 64 12.80 -11.99 9.25
C ASP A 64 14.23 -12.13 8.77
N TYR A 65 14.94 -11.00 8.70
CA TYR A 65 16.32 -11.02 8.33
C TYR A 65 17.12 -11.64 9.46
N SER A 66 17.96 -12.61 9.08
CA SER A 66 18.84 -13.28 10.01
C SER A 66 19.75 -12.27 10.71
N SER A 67 20.12 -12.55 11.96
CA SER A 67 21.06 -11.71 12.73
C SER A 67 22.45 -11.60 12.09
N TRP A 68 22.76 -12.44 11.10
CA TRP A 68 23.99 -12.39 10.32
C TRP A 68 23.89 -11.56 9.02
N ILE A 69 22.74 -10.95 8.72
CA ILE A 69 22.63 -10.06 7.55
C ILE A 69 23.53 -8.85 7.75
N SER A 70 24.31 -8.49 6.73
CA SER A 70 25.10 -7.27 6.79
C SER A 70 24.19 -6.03 6.66
N ALA A 71 24.58 -4.92 7.29
CA ALA A 71 23.83 -3.66 7.18
C ALA A 71 23.66 -3.20 5.72
N LYS A 72 24.65 -3.50 4.86
CA LYS A 72 24.62 -3.21 3.42
C LYS A 72 23.59 -4.06 2.67
N GLU A 73 23.50 -5.34 3.00
CA GLU A 73 22.54 -6.25 2.36
C GLU A 73 21.11 -5.95 2.84
N PHE A 74 20.95 -5.64 4.12
CA PHE A 74 19.67 -5.19 4.70
C PHE A 74 19.15 -3.92 4.02
N THR A 75 20.00 -2.90 3.87
CA THR A 75 19.63 -1.64 3.22
C THR A 75 19.26 -1.85 1.76
N ARG A 76 20.02 -2.66 1.00
CA ARG A 76 19.66 -2.98 -0.39
C ARG A 76 18.26 -3.63 -0.49
N ILE A 77 17.99 -4.63 0.34
CA ILE A 77 16.70 -5.34 0.32
C ILE A 77 15.55 -4.42 0.74
N ALA A 78 15.79 -3.52 1.70
CA ALA A 78 14.81 -2.52 2.10
C ALA A 78 14.47 -1.56 0.95
N PHE A 79 15.47 -1.10 0.21
CA PHE A 79 15.26 -0.27 -0.98
C PHE A 79 14.56 -1.03 -2.12
N ASP A 80 14.91 -2.30 -2.36
CA ASP A 80 14.26 -3.10 -3.41
C ASP A 80 12.79 -3.40 -3.10
N LYS A 81 12.44 -3.71 -1.84
CA LYS A 81 11.03 -3.86 -1.41
C LYS A 81 10.24 -2.57 -1.60
N TRP A 82 10.83 -1.43 -1.26
CA TRP A 82 10.21 -0.12 -1.48
C TRP A 82 9.95 0.14 -2.98
N ARG A 83 10.90 -0.25 -3.84
CA ARG A 83 10.78 -0.10 -5.30
C ARG A 83 9.69 -0.98 -5.92
N CYS A 84 9.45 -2.19 -5.41
CA CYS A 84 8.36 -3.06 -5.90
C CYS A 84 6.94 -2.57 -5.57
N LEU A 85 6.80 -1.62 -4.65
CA LEU A 85 5.51 -1.01 -4.29
C LEU A 85 5.27 0.34 -4.99
N SER A 86 6.27 0.84 -5.70
CA SER A 86 6.29 2.17 -6.33
C SER A 86 6.13 2.12 -7.86
N GLY A 87 5.85 0.94 -8.43
CA GLY A 87 5.76 0.69 -9.87
C GLY A 87 4.46 0.02 -10.27
#